data_AF-A0A5B0PHI2-F1
#
_entry.id   AF-A0A5B0PHI2-F1
#
_cell.length_a   1.000
_cell.length_b   1.000
_cell.length_c   1.000
_cell.angle_alpha   90.00
_cell.angle_beta   90.00
_cell.angle_gamma   90.00
#
_symmetry.space_group_name_H-M   'P 1'
#
loop_
_entity.id
_entity.type
_entity.pdbx_description
1 polymer ?
#
loop_
_entity_poly.entity_id
_entity_poly.type
_entity_poly.pdbx_seq_one_letter_code
_entity_poly.pdbx_strand_id
1 'polypeptide(L)'
;MSTKMYLFMLVVSTITLTSILAADNPPPQKNPYPHAASAKINNGAGIQVTIDFAKVPKENRPPETSHFKADRPLTSVTVKYAGLEAGKDYTYFILPGIAWIQGKLTQQKIQISIVIATDHLGDLSGKHGVLKGNGQTETPLPVYYDANLALTYSRRGILGKSIVIVDPTNKAVACGNVVDPTAPGTA
;
A
#
# COMPACT_ATOMS: atom_id res chain seq x y z
N MET A 1 46.71 17.33 11.04
CA MET A 1 45.56 16.50 11.48
C MET A 1 45.80 15.06 11.05
N SER A 2 45.92 14.16 12.02
CA SER A 2 46.45 12.80 11.84
C SER A 2 45.39 11.83 11.30
N THR A 3 45.78 10.94 10.38
CA THR A 3 44.96 9.89 9.74
C THR A 3 44.19 9.00 10.74
N LYS A 4 44.63 8.95 12.00
CA LYS A 4 43.92 8.27 13.10
C LYS A 4 42.60 8.94 13.50
N MET A 5 42.39 10.23 13.20
CA MET A 5 41.13 10.95 13.48
C MET A 5 40.02 10.63 12.47
N TYR A 6 40.37 10.26 11.23
CA TYR A 6 39.38 9.92 10.20
C TYR A 6 38.74 8.55 10.43
N LEU A 7 39.51 7.58 10.95
CA LEU A 7 39.01 6.23 11.19
C LEU A 7 37.97 6.22 12.33
N PHE A 8 38.18 7.01 13.39
CA PHE A 8 37.22 7.13 14.49
C PHE A 8 35.92 7.86 14.08
N MET A 9 35.99 8.86 13.20
CA MET A 9 34.80 9.55 12.69
C MET A 9 33.92 8.67 11.77
N LEU A 10 34.53 7.77 10.99
CA LEU A 10 33.80 6.82 10.14
C LEU A 10 33.14 5.68 10.93
N VAL A 11 33.80 5.19 11.99
CA VAL A 11 33.21 4.16 12.87
C VAL A 11 32.04 4.71 13.69
N VAL A 12 32.11 5.97 14.15
CA VAL A 12 30.98 6.60 14.86
C VAL A 12 29.82 6.93 13.91
N SER A 13 30.10 7.35 12.67
CA SER A 13 29.05 7.66 11.68
C SER A 13 28.32 6.42 11.13
N THR A 14 28.93 5.23 11.20
CA THR A 14 28.28 3.98 10.80
C THR A 14 27.44 3.35 11.92
N ILE A 15 27.81 3.56 13.19
CA ILE A 15 27.05 3.04 14.33
C ILE A 15 25.79 3.89 14.60
N THR A 16 25.81 5.20 14.33
CA THR A 16 24.61 6.04 14.52
C THR A 16 23.54 5.88 13.44
N LEU A 17 23.85 5.23 12.31
CA LEU A 17 22.89 5.00 11.23
C LEU A 17 22.03 3.73 11.38
N THR A 18 22.16 3.01 12.51
CA THR A 18 21.37 1.77 12.74
C THR A 18 20.19 1.94 13.70
N SER A 19 20.03 3.10 14.34
CA SER A 19 19.05 3.24 15.45
C SER A 19 17.96 4.29 15.24
N ILE A 20 17.88 4.96 14.08
CA ILE A 20 16.85 5.97 13.82
C ILE A 20 15.92 5.47 12.71
N LEU A 21 15.06 4.51 13.04
CA LEU A 21 13.71 4.29 12.47
C LEU A 21 12.99 3.12 13.17
N ALA A 22 13.23 2.93 14.47
CA ALA A 22 12.19 2.49 15.37
C ALA A 22 11.64 3.74 16.07
N ALA A 23 11.20 4.73 15.29
CA ALA A 23 10.39 5.81 15.83
C ALA A 23 9.08 5.15 16.26
N ASP A 24 8.88 5.10 17.56
CA ASP A 24 7.68 4.70 18.30
C ASP A 24 6.47 4.44 17.41
N ASN A 25 6.29 3.17 17.02
CA ASN A 25 4.92 2.73 16.80
C ASN A 25 4.26 2.81 18.19
N PRO A 26 3.18 3.59 18.35
CA PRO A 26 2.49 3.64 19.64
C PRO A 26 2.18 2.22 20.11
N PRO A 27 2.23 1.93 21.43
CA PRO A 27 1.85 0.63 21.94
C PRO A 27 0.50 0.25 21.31
N PRO A 28 0.35 -0.99 20.80
CA PRO A 28 -0.82 -1.36 20.02
C PRO A 28 -2.05 -0.97 20.82
N GLN A 29 -2.79 0.03 20.33
CA GLN A 29 -4.05 0.41 20.94
C GLN A 29 -4.86 -0.88 21.05
N LYS A 30 -5.39 -1.16 22.24
CA LYS A 30 -6.29 -2.28 22.54
C LYS A 30 -7.66 -2.10 21.85
N ASN A 31 -7.68 -1.42 20.72
CA ASN A 31 -8.83 -1.29 19.86
C ASN A 31 -8.84 -2.52 18.94
N PRO A 32 -9.98 -3.22 18.82
CA PRO A 32 -10.14 -4.25 17.81
C PRO A 32 -9.73 -3.71 16.45
N TYR A 33 -8.99 -4.51 15.67
CA TYR A 33 -8.68 -4.12 14.29
C TYR A 33 -9.97 -3.82 13.52
N PRO A 34 -9.96 -2.81 12.65
CA PRO A 34 -11.16 -2.39 11.96
C PRO A 34 -11.66 -3.46 11.00
N HIS A 35 -12.96 -3.45 10.75
CA HIS A 35 -13.61 -4.29 9.75
C HIS A 35 -13.55 -3.68 8.34
N ALA A 36 -13.14 -2.43 8.22
CA ALA A 36 -12.99 -1.72 6.97
C ALA A 36 -11.71 -0.87 6.98
N ALA A 37 -11.12 -0.65 5.81
CA ALA A 37 -10.01 0.26 5.60
C ALA A 37 -10.17 0.91 4.22
N SER A 38 -9.59 2.10 4.02
CA SER A 38 -9.63 2.77 2.72
C SER A 38 -8.28 3.38 2.38
N ALA A 39 -7.92 3.36 1.12
CA ALA A 39 -6.83 4.16 0.57
C ALA A 39 -7.44 5.17 -0.41
N LYS A 40 -7.32 6.45 -0.08
CA LYS A 40 -7.73 7.56 -0.95
C LYS A 40 -6.48 8.25 -1.47
N ILE A 41 -6.37 8.34 -2.79
CA ILE A 41 -5.22 8.86 -3.51
C ILE A 41 -5.68 10.07 -4.30
N ASN A 42 -5.13 11.24 -3.98
CA ASN A 42 -5.43 12.52 -4.60
C ASN A 42 -4.14 13.35 -4.75
N ASN A 43 -3.19 12.85 -5.54
CA ASN A 43 -1.82 13.40 -5.61
C ASN A 43 -1.68 14.64 -6.54
N GLY A 44 -2.74 15.43 -6.72
CA GLY A 44 -2.69 16.73 -7.41
C GLY A 44 -2.51 16.70 -8.94
N ALA A 45 -2.06 15.59 -9.54
CA ALA A 45 -1.92 15.42 -10.99
C ALA A 45 -3.24 15.07 -11.72
N GLY A 46 -4.39 15.33 -11.09
CA GLY A 46 -5.71 14.93 -11.61
C GLY A 46 -6.05 13.44 -11.45
N ILE A 47 -5.12 12.60 -11.02
CA ILE A 47 -5.37 11.19 -10.70
C ILE A 47 -6.08 11.09 -9.35
N GLN A 48 -7.23 10.41 -9.36
CA GLN A 48 -8.02 10.11 -8.17
C GLN A 48 -8.24 8.61 -8.11
N VAL A 49 -7.82 7.96 -7.02
CA VAL A 49 -8.07 6.54 -6.80
C VAL A 49 -8.57 6.31 -5.39
N THR A 50 -9.68 5.60 -5.27
CA THR A 50 -10.24 5.13 -4.01
C THR A 50 -10.25 3.61 -4.02
N ILE A 51 -9.62 3.00 -3.03
CA ILE A 51 -9.66 1.57 -2.80
C ILE A 51 -10.22 1.32 -1.41
N ASP A 52 -11.37 0.68 -1.35
CA ASP A 52 -12.02 0.31 -0.11
C ASP A 52 -11.83 -1.18 0.15
N PHE A 53 -11.48 -1.50 1.38
CA PHE A 53 -11.26 -2.85 1.87
C PHE A 53 -12.29 -3.14 2.97
N ALA A 54 -12.99 -4.26 2.87
CA ALA A 54 -13.92 -4.69 3.92
C ALA A 54 -13.76 -6.17 4.21
N LYS A 55 -13.66 -6.52 5.49
CA LYS A 55 -13.65 -7.90 5.95
C LYS A 55 -15.00 -8.56 5.63
N VAL A 56 -14.96 -9.75 5.06
CA VAL A 56 -16.15 -10.55 4.73
C VAL A 56 -16.28 -11.69 5.74
N PRO A 57 -17.21 -11.60 6.70
CA PRO A 57 -17.54 -12.70 7.60
C PRO A 57 -17.96 -13.95 6.82
N LYS A 58 -17.74 -15.14 7.38
CA LYS A 58 -18.05 -16.42 6.71
C LYS A 58 -19.53 -16.49 6.31
N GLU A 59 -20.39 -15.92 7.13
CA GLU A 59 -21.85 -15.91 7.00
C GLU A 59 -22.31 -15.04 5.82
N ASN A 60 -21.51 -14.02 5.48
CA ASN A 60 -21.81 -13.04 4.43
C ASN A 60 -20.99 -13.28 3.16
N ARG A 61 -20.35 -14.44 3.03
CA ARG A 61 -19.56 -14.79 1.85
C ARG A 61 -20.46 -15.12 0.68
N PRO A 62 -20.32 -14.42 -0.45
CA PRO A 62 -21.13 -14.73 -1.62
C PRO A 62 -20.62 -16.01 -2.31
N PRO A 63 -21.47 -16.71 -3.09
CA PRO A 63 -21.20 -18.06 -3.60
C PRO A 63 -19.90 -18.18 -4.42
N GLU A 64 -19.51 -17.14 -5.15
CA GLU A 64 -18.28 -17.06 -5.93
C GLU A 64 -17.01 -17.20 -5.08
N THR A 65 -17.11 -16.93 -3.77
CA THR A 65 -16.00 -17.06 -2.81
C THR A 65 -15.88 -18.46 -2.19
N SER A 66 -16.68 -19.43 -2.64
CA SER A 66 -16.68 -20.81 -2.15
C SER A 66 -15.34 -21.54 -2.31
N HIS A 67 -14.51 -21.13 -3.26
CA HIS A 67 -13.17 -21.66 -3.46
C HIS A 67 -12.17 -21.23 -2.36
N PHE A 68 -12.48 -20.20 -1.58
CA PHE A 68 -11.68 -19.81 -0.42
C PHE A 68 -12.04 -20.67 0.79
N LYS A 69 -11.02 -21.06 1.57
CA LYS A 69 -11.26 -21.79 2.82
C LYS A 69 -12.08 -20.95 3.81
N ALA A 70 -13.11 -21.58 4.37
CA ALA A 70 -14.08 -20.93 5.26
C ALA A 70 -13.47 -20.39 6.57
N ASP A 71 -12.36 -20.97 7.01
CA ASP A 71 -11.64 -20.63 8.25
C ASP A 71 -10.66 -19.45 8.07
N ARG A 72 -10.31 -19.08 6.83
CA ARG A 72 -9.39 -17.96 6.58
C ARG A 72 -10.12 -16.63 6.51
N PRO A 73 -9.53 -15.53 7.00
CA PRO A 73 -10.07 -14.20 6.77
C PRO A 73 -10.14 -13.92 5.27
N LEU A 74 -11.24 -13.30 4.83
CA LEU A 74 -11.44 -12.86 3.46
C LEU A 74 -11.71 -11.36 3.44
N THR A 75 -11.08 -10.64 2.52
CA THR A 75 -11.25 -9.21 2.37
C THR A 75 -11.79 -8.94 0.98
N SER A 76 -12.92 -8.23 0.91
CA SER A 76 -13.44 -7.66 -0.31
C SER A 76 -12.71 -6.35 -0.63
N VAL A 77 -12.46 -6.11 -1.90
CA VAL A 77 -11.78 -4.92 -2.39
C VAL A 77 -12.63 -4.27 -3.47
N THR A 78 -12.94 -3.00 -3.27
CA THR A 78 -13.66 -2.17 -4.24
C THR A 78 -12.74 -1.07 -4.71
N VAL A 79 -12.51 -0.98 -6.02
CA VAL A 79 -11.61 0.00 -6.62
C VAL A 79 -12.41 0.95 -7.49
N LYS A 80 -12.21 2.26 -7.30
CA LYS A 80 -12.72 3.33 -8.14
C LYS A 80 -11.57 4.25 -8.51
N TYR A 81 -11.47 4.64 -9.76
CA TYR A 81 -10.37 5.48 -10.21
C TYR A 81 -10.78 6.42 -11.33
N ALA A 82 -10.05 7.52 -11.46
CA ALA A 82 -10.16 8.53 -12.51
C ALA A 82 -8.79 9.21 -12.73
N GLY A 83 -8.63 9.86 -13.87
CA GLY A 83 -7.46 10.66 -14.23
C GLY A 83 -6.28 9.85 -14.79
N LEU A 84 -6.42 8.54 -14.99
CA LEU A 84 -5.38 7.73 -15.63
C LEU A 84 -5.43 7.92 -17.15
N GLU A 85 -4.29 8.13 -17.80
CA GLU A 85 -4.21 8.44 -19.22
C GLU A 85 -4.76 7.29 -20.07
N ALA A 86 -5.74 7.59 -20.93
CA ALA A 86 -6.43 6.59 -21.74
C ALA A 86 -5.46 5.85 -22.68
N GLY A 87 -5.68 4.54 -22.86
CA GLY A 87 -4.84 3.69 -23.70
C GLY A 87 -3.55 3.19 -23.03
N LYS A 88 -3.34 3.49 -21.75
CA LYS A 88 -2.25 2.93 -20.94
C LYS A 88 -2.78 1.95 -19.90
N ASP A 89 -1.94 0.97 -19.57
CA ASP A 89 -2.18 0.00 -18.51
C ASP A 89 -1.35 0.35 -17.28
N TYR A 90 -1.97 0.42 -16.13
CA TYR A 90 -1.32 0.77 -14.87
C TYR A 90 -1.36 -0.41 -13.91
N THR A 91 -0.22 -0.72 -13.31
CA THR A 91 -0.13 -1.75 -12.28
C THR A 91 -0.17 -1.11 -10.90
N TYR A 92 -0.73 -1.82 -9.91
CA TYR A 92 -0.89 -1.31 -8.56
C TYR A 92 -0.52 -2.36 -7.51
N PHE A 93 0.17 -1.89 -6.47
CA PHE A 93 0.81 -2.70 -5.44
C PHE A 93 0.52 -2.17 -4.05
N ILE A 94 0.46 -3.07 -3.06
CA ILE A 94 0.55 -2.73 -1.62
C ILE A 94 2.00 -2.88 -1.20
N LEU A 95 2.63 -1.76 -0.85
CA LEU A 95 4.02 -1.67 -0.44
C LEU A 95 4.14 -1.31 1.04
N PRO A 96 5.17 -1.81 1.75
CA PRO A 96 5.42 -1.43 3.14
C PRO A 96 5.72 0.07 3.26
N GLY A 97 4.94 0.77 4.10
CA GLY A 97 5.17 2.12 4.62
C GLY A 97 5.99 3.06 3.74
N ILE A 98 5.48 3.40 2.55
CA ILE A 98 6.13 4.37 1.69
C ILE A 98 5.64 5.76 2.10
N ALA A 99 6.39 6.41 3.01
CA ALA A 99 6.15 7.81 3.36
C ALA A 99 6.53 8.72 2.18
N TRP A 100 5.55 9.35 1.54
CA TRP A 100 5.78 10.46 0.62
C TRP A 100 6.22 11.70 1.40
N ILE A 101 7.53 11.89 1.52
CA ILE A 101 8.07 13.16 2.02
C ILE A 101 8.18 14.10 0.81
N GLN A 102 7.26 15.06 0.70
CA GLN A 102 7.32 16.22 -0.20
C GLN A 102 7.86 15.93 -1.63
N GLY A 103 7.30 14.92 -2.31
CA GLY A 103 7.69 14.61 -3.69
C GLY A 103 9.07 13.99 -3.88
N LYS A 104 9.77 13.62 -2.81
CA LYS A 104 11.05 12.90 -2.85
C LYS A 104 10.90 11.50 -2.25
N LEU A 105 10.24 10.61 -2.98
CA LEU A 105 10.76 9.25 -3.05
C LEU A 105 11.63 9.15 -4.29
N THR A 106 12.86 8.67 -4.13
CA THR A 106 13.68 8.34 -5.29
C THR A 106 13.00 7.20 -6.02
N GLN A 107 12.85 7.32 -7.36
CA GLN A 107 12.31 6.24 -8.20
C GLN A 107 12.99 4.90 -7.88
N GLN A 108 14.28 4.92 -7.54
CA GLN A 108 15.05 3.75 -7.11
C GLN A 108 14.47 3.03 -5.88
N LYS A 109 14.00 3.74 -4.85
CA LYS A 109 13.37 3.12 -3.66
C LYS A 109 12.01 2.50 -3.98
N ILE A 110 11.28 3.09 -4.92
CA ILE A 110 10.02 2.53 -5.43
C ILE A 110 10.28 1.28 -6.25
N GLN A 111 11.22 1.33 -7.21
CA GLN A 111 11.61 0.16 -8.02
C GLN A 111 12.03 -1.03 -7.16
N ILE A 112 12.90 -0.81 -6.16
CA ILE A 112 13.32 -1.88 -5.24
C ILE A 112 12.12 -2.45 -4.47
N SER A 113 11.20 -1.59 -4.01
CA SER A 113 10.00 -2.04 -3.29
C SER A 113 9.01 -2.80 -4.18
N ILE A 114 8.88 -2.41 -5.45
CA ILE A 114 8.06 -3.10 -6.45
C ILE A 114 8.63 -4.49 -6.73
N VAL A 115 9.94 -4.60 -6.95
CA VAL A 115 10.62 -5.89 -7.18
C VAL A 115 10.39 -6.85 -6.02
N ILE A 116 10.38 -6.35 -4.78
CA ILE A 116 10.04 -7.15 -3.61
C ILE A 116 8.54 -7.51 -3.59
N ALA A 117 7.66 -6.58 -3.98
CA ALA A 117 6.21 -6.80 -3.95
C ALA A 117 5.68 -7.74 -5.04
N THR A 118 6.34 -7.79 -6.20
CA THR A 118 6.00 -8.71 -7.31
C THR A 118 6.13 -10.18 -6.93
N ASP A 119 6.86 -10.50 -5.86
CA ASP A 119 6.98 -11.86 -5.31
C ASP A 119 6.08 -12.10 -4.07
N HIS A 120 5.22 -11.13 -3.72
CA HIS A 120 4.55 -11.08 -2.42
C HIS A 120 3.05 -10.74 -2.50
N LEU A 121 2.37 -10.92 -1.36
CA LEU A 121 0.93 -10.69 -1.10
C LEU A 121 0.39 -9.32 -1.58
N GLY A 122 1.28 -8.37 -1.87
CA GLY A 122 0.96 -7.00 -2.25
C GLY A 122 0.81 -6.74 -3.75
N ASP A 123 1.12 -7.68 -4.65
CA ASP A 123 0.84 -7.48 -6.07
C ASP A 123 -0.66 -7.66 -6.38
N LEU A 124 -1.40 -6.55 -6.42
CA LEU A 124 -2.82 -6.59 -6.70
C LEU A 124 -3.09 -6.77 -8.19
N SER A 125 -2.26 -6.18 -9.06
CA SER A 125 -2.45 -6.28 -10.50
C SER A 125 -2.18 -7.66 -11.08
N GLY A 126 -1.14 -8.35 -10.59
CA GLY A 126 -0.85 -9.72 -11.01
C GLY A 126 -1.96 -10.71 -10.63
N LYS A 127 -2.71 -10.43 -9.56
CA LYS A 127 -3.82 -11.26 -9.08
C LYS A 127 -5.18 -10.89 -9.66
N HIS A 128 -5.46 -9.60 -9.79
CA HIS A 128 -6.83 -9.09 -10.02
C HIS A 128 -6.95 -8.26 -11.30
N GLY A 129 -5.86 -8.12 -12.07
CA GLY A 129 -5.83 -7.38 -13.33
C GLY A 129 -5.30 -5.95 -13.18
N VAL A 130 -4.93 -5.33 -14.31
CA VAL A 130 -4.37 -3.98 -14.37
C VAL A 130 -5.46 -2.91 -14.41
N LEU A 131 -5.16 -1.68 -13.98
CA LEU A 131 -6.05 -0.53 -14.18
C LEU A 131 -5.90 -0.02 -15.61
N LYS A 132 -6.99 -0.02 -16.37
CA LYS A 132 -7.01 0.52 -17.73
C LYS A 132 -7.25 2.02 -17.69
N GLY A 133 -6.40 2.80 -18.33
CA GLY A 133 -6.52 4.25 -18.40
C GLY A 133 -7.90 4.70 -18.88
N ASN A 134 -8.54 5.57 -18.11
CA ASN A 134 -9.95 5.92 -18.27
C ASN A 134 -10.21 7.42 -18.47
N GLY A 135 -9.15 8.23 -18.58
CA GLY A 135 -9.26 9.68 -18.64
C GLY A 135 -9.92 10.23 -17.37
N GLN A 136 -10.70 11.31 -17.49
CA GLN A 136 -11.32 11.97 -16.34
C GLN A 136 -12.58 11.29 -15.81
N THR A 137 -13.08 10.25 -16.48
CA THR A 137 -14.34 9.60 -16.09
C THR A 137 -14.08 8.62 -14.96
N GLU A 138 -14.77 8.76 -13.84
CA GLU A 138 -14.67 7.77 -12.76
C GLU A 138 -15.12 6.39 -13.25
N THR A 139 -14.29 5.38 -13.01
CA THR A 139 -14.55 4.00 -13.42
C THR A 139 -14.43 3.08 -12.21
N PRO A 140 -15.51 2.39 -11.82
CA PRO A 140 -15.45 1.32 -10.83
C PRO A 140 -14.95 0.01 -11.48
N LEU A 141 -14.13 -0.74 -10.76
CA LEU A 141 -13.82 -2.12 -11.11
C LEU A 141 -14.83 -3.09 -10.48
N PRO A 142 -15.00 -4.30 -11.06
CA PRO A 142 -15.65 -5.40 -10.37
C PRO A 142 -15.02 -5.64 -8.99
N VAL A 143 -15.87 -5.88 -7.99
CA VAL A 143 -15.40 -6.25 -6.64
C VAL A 143 -14.65 -7.57 -6.74
N TYR A 144 -13.49 -7.64 -6.10
CA TYR A 144 -12.72 -8.87 -5.98
C TYR A 144 -12.41 -9.19 -4.52
N TYR A 145 -12.02 -10.44 -4.29
CA TYR A 145 -11.79 -10.97 -2.94
C TYR A 145 -10.37 -11.50 -2.81
N ASP A 146 -9.74 -11.23 -1.67
CA ASP A 146 -8.38 -11.65 -1.41
C ASP A 146 -8.21 -12.09 0.05
N ALA A 147 -7.72 -13.32 0.24
CA ALA A 147 -7.48 -13.91 1.55
C ALA A 147 -6.14 -13.47 2.19
N ASN A 148 -5.33 -12.72 1.45
CA ASN A 148 -4.01 -12.26 1.90
C ASN A 148 -4.01 -10.82 2.44
N LEU A 149 -5.15 -10.13 2.35
CA LEU A 149 -5.28 -8.72 2.69
C LEU A 149 -5.87 -8.54 4.10
N ALA A 150 -5.19 -9.06 5.12
CA ALA A 150 -5.66 -8.95 6.49
C ALA A 150 -5.67 -7.47 6.95
N LEU A 151 -6.80 -7.00 7.49
CA LEU A 151 -6.93 -5.65 8.07
C LEU A 151 -6.27 -5.59 9.45
N THR A 152 -4.94 -5.66 9.49
CA THR A 152 -4.15 -5.57 10.73
C THR A 152 -2.92 -4.69 10.50
N TYR A 153 -2.30 -4.20 11.57
CA TYR A 153 -1.00 -3.51 11.53
C TYR A 153 0.19 -4.48 11.55
N SER A 154 -0.05 -5.78 11.41
CA SER A 154 1.01 -6.79 11.40
C SER A 154 1.86 -6.72 10.12
N ARG A 155 3.01 -7.40 10.08
CA ARG A 155 3.87 -7.49 8.89
C ARG A 155 3.11 -7.91 7.62
N ARG A 156 2.13 -8.82 7.79
CA ARG A 156 1.27 -9.37 6.71
C ARG A 156 -0.03 -8.58 6.50
N GLY A 157 -0.40 -7.71 7.44
CA GLY A 157 -1.61 -6.91 7.33
C GLY A 157 -1.42 -5.69 6.44
N ILE A 158 -2.50 -5.07 5.99
CA ILE A 158 -2.43 -3.95 5.03
C ILE A 158 -2.54 -2.57 5.67
N LEU A 159 -2.92 -2.48 6.96
CA LEU A 159 -3.09 -1.19 7.62
C LEU A 159 -1.76 -0.47 7.78
N GLY A 160 -1.72 0.82 7.48
CA GLY A 160 -0.50 1.64 7.50
C GLY A 160 0.49 1.36 6.35
N LYS A 161 0.15 0.44 5.43
CA LYS A 161 0.89 0.26 4.17
C LYS A 161 0.39 1.23 3.11
N SER A 162 1.13 1.33 2.01
CA SER A 162 0.83 2.27 0.93
C SER A 162 0.44 1.52 -0.33
N ILE A 163 -0.64 1.96 -0.97
CA ILE A 163 -0.94 1.62 -2.36
C ILE A 163 -0.04 2.47 -3.24
N VAL A 164 0.58 1.86 -4.25
CA VAL A 164 1.34 2.55 -5.29
C VAL A 164 0.85 2.10 -6.64
N ILE A 165 0.61 3.05 -7.52
CA ILE A 165 0.20 2.85 -8.91
C ILE A 165 1.37 3.28 -9.79
N VAL A 166 1.75 2.42 -10.72
CA VAL A 166 2.82 2.68 -11.68
C VAL A 166 2.31 2.57 -13.11
N ASP A 167 2.93 3.34 -13.99
CA ASP A 167 2.66 3.33 -15.43
C ASP A 167 3.39 2.18 -16.15
N PRO A 168 3.18 1.98 -17.46
CA PRO A 168 3.88 0.94 -18.24
C PRO A 168 5.41 1.06 -18.25
N THR A 169 5.96 2.21 -17.87
CA THR A 169 7.41 2.44 -17.74
C THR A 169 7.94 2.11 -16.35
N ASN A 170 7.09 1.49 -15.51
CA ASN A 170 7.29 1.20 -14.09
C ASN A 170 7.45 2.44 -13.22
N LYS A 171 7.13 3.64 -13.73
CA LYS A 171 7.25 4.88 -12.96
C LYS A 171 6.01 5.03 -12.08
N ALA A 172 6.22 5.29 -10.79
CA ALA A 172 5.12 5.61 -9.89
C ALA A 172 4.43 6.93 -10.28
N VAL A 173 3.11 6.84 -10.47
CA VAL A 173 2.26 7.97 -10.86
C VAL A 173 1.32 8.40 -9.74
N ALA A 174 0.95 7.50 -8.83
CA ALA A 174 0.06 7.79 -7.72
C ALA A 174 0.30 6.85 -6.54
N CYS A 175 -0.06 7.28 -5.33
CA CYS A 175 0.03 6.46 -4.14
C CYS A 175 -0.84 7.00 -3.00
N GLY A 176 -1.16 6.16 -2.03
CA GLY A 176 -1.78 6.63 -0.79
C GLY A 176 -1.77 5.56 0.27
N ASN A 177 -1.94 5.97 1.52
CA ASN A 177 -1.89 5.05 2.64
C ASN A 177 -3.24 4.37 2.84
N VAL A 178 -3.20 3.10 3.24
CA VAL A 178 -4.36 2.35 3.69
C VAL A 178 -4.60 2.74 5.15
N VAL A 179 -5.68 3.48 5.37
CA VAL A 179 -6.05 4.01 6.68
C VAL A 179 -7.31 3.33 7.20
N ASP A 180 -7.38 3.20 8.52
CA ASP A 180 -8.62 2.90 9.21
C ASP A 180 -9.52 4.15 9.16
N PRO A 181 -10.70 4.10 8.52
CA PRO A 181 -11.60 5.24 8.42
C PRO A 181 -12.18 5.67 9.78
N THR A 182 -12.10 4.81 10.78
CA THR A 182 -12.58 5.06 12.15
C THR A 182 -11.47 5.51 13.10
N ALA A 183 -10.21 5.45 12.67
CA ALA A 183 -9.10 5.98 13.47
C ALA A 183 -9.25 7.51 13.56
N PRO A 184 -9.17 8.09 14.77
CA PRO A 184 -9.16 9.54 14.92
C PRO A 184 -7.98 10.09 14.13
N GLY A 185 -8.28 10.96 13.15
CA GLY A 185 -7.27 11.53 12.27
C GLY A 185 -6.18 12.21 13.10
N THR A 186 -4.93 11.84 12.87
CA THR A 186 -3.80 12.68 13.23
C THR A 186 -3.90 13.93 12.36
N ALA A 187 -4.53 14.96 12.93
CA ALA A 187 -4.47 16.34 12.46
C ALA A 187 -3.03 16.86 12.52
#